data_AF-A0AAW8G3C7-F1
#
_entry.id   AF-A0AAW8G3C7-F1
#
_cell.length_a   1.000
_cell.length_b   1.000
_cell.length_c   1.000
_cell.angle_alpha   90.00
_cell.angle_beta   90.00
_cell.angle_gamma   90.00
#
_symmetry.space_group_name_H-M   'P 1'
#
loop_
_entity.id
_entity.type
_entity.pdbx_description
1 polymer ?
#
loop_
_entity_poly.entity_id
_entity_poly.type
_entity_poly.pdbx_seq_one_letter_code
_entity_poly.pdbx_strand_id
1 'polypeptide(L)' 'MTDTVIKIFTGDRFNNYKWDGKHFGKKISTGTYWYHINWTEPNKQKTPVKYTGWILVKNIE' A
#
# COMPACT_ATOMS: atom_id res chain seq x y z
N MET A 1 -6.58 12.91 21.27
CA MET A 1 -6.81 11.63 20.55
C MET A 1 -5.95 11.70 19.31
N THR A 2 -4.89 10.89 19.22
CA THR A 2 -4.11 10.78 17.99
C THR A 2 -4.81 9.72 17.13
N ASP A 3 -5.33 10.12 15.99
CA ASP A 3 -5.86 9.17 15.01
C ASP A 3 -4.69 8.32 14.49
N THR A 4 -4.51 7.14 15.08
CA THR A 4 -3.52 6.18 14.61
C THR A 4 -4.02 5.64 13.28
N VAL A 5 -3.41 6.08 12.19
CA VAL A 5 -3.62 5.48 10.87
C VAL A 5 -3.11 4.04 10.93
N ILE A 6 -4.01 3.07 10.81
CA ILE A 6 -3.65 1.65 10.81
C ILE A 6 -2.97 1.33 9.49
N LYS A 7 -1.68 0.98 9.56
CA LYS A 7 -0.92 0.52 8.39
C LYS A 7 -1.23 -0.94 8.12
N ILE A 8 -1.94 -1.20 7.02
CA ILE A 8 -2.39 -2.54 6.66
C ILE A 8 -1.28 -3.40 6.06
N PHE A 9 -0.51 -2.83 5.12
CA PHE A 9 0.53 -3.52 4.36
C PHE A 9 1.68 -2.56 4.01
N THR A 10 2.88 -3.09 3.78
CA THR A 10 4.01 -2.35 3.19
C THR A 10 4.64 -3.25 2.15
N GLY A 11 4.60 -2.82 0.88
CA GLY A 11 5.28 -3.51 -0.21
C GLY A 11 6.75 -3.10 -0.27
N ASP A 12 7.64 -4.08 -0.23
CA ASP A 12 9.08 -3.87 -0.34
C ASP A 12 9.74 -5.04 -1.08
N ARG A 13 11.07 -4.98 -1.20
CA ARG A 13 11.85 -6.02 -1.88
C ARG A 13 11.77 -7.40 -1.22
N PHE A 14 11.44 -7.51 0.06
CA PHE A 14 11.37 -8.78 0.78
C PHE A 14 10.07 -9.53 0.48
N ASN A 15 8.99 -8.82 0.17
CA ASN A 15 7.72 -9.40 -0.27
C ASN A 15 7.43 -9.22 -1.77
N ASN A 16 8.42 -8.78 -2.56
CA ASN A 16 8.28 -8.49 -3.98
C ASN A 16 7.11 -7.55 -4.29
N TYR A 17 6.81 -6.61 -3.38
CA TYR A 17 5.66 -5.71 -3.45
C TYR A 17 4.30 -6.43 -3.57
N LYS A 18 4.23 -7.72 -3.17
CA LYS A 18 3.01 -8.52 -3.20
C LYS A 18 2.37 -8.57 -1.82
N TRP A 19 1.06 -8.44 -1.82
CA TRP A 19 0.22 -8.57 -0.64
C TRP A 19 -0.74 -9.74 -0.82
N ASP A 20 -0.94 -10.50 0.24
CA ASP A 20 -1.87 -11.64 0.30
C ASP A 20 -3.29 -11.24 0.74
N GLY A 21 -3.57 -9.94 0.87
CA GLY A 21 -4.87 -9.43 1.30
C GLY A 21 -5.14 -9.60 2.81
N LYS A 22 -4.13 -9.97 3.61
CA LYS A 22 -4.29 -10.17 5.06
C LYS A 22 -3.59 -9.10 5.88
N HIS A 23 -4.14 -8.85 7.07
CA HIS A 23 -3.54 -8.05 8.13
C HIS A 23 -3.61 -8.86 9.42
N PHE A 24 -2.46 -9.10 10.07
CA PHE A 24 -2.34 -10.02 11.21
C PHE A 24 -2.96 -11.41 10.96
N GLY A 25 -2.73 -11.98 9.77
CA GLY A 25 -3.23 -13.31 9.39
C GLY A 25 -4.73 -13.40 9.06
N LYS A 26 -5.48 -12.30 9.22
CA LYS A 26 -6.91 -12.22 8.86
C LYS A 26 -7.08 -11.46 7.55
N LYS A 27 -8.01 -11.91 6.69
CA LYS A 27 -8.40 -11.14 5.50
C LYS A 27 -8.92 -9.77 5.93
N ILE A 28 -8.50 -8.72 5.23
CA ILE A 28 -9.07 -7.40 5.40
C ILE A 28 -10.43 -7.30 4.71
N SER A 29 -11.29 -6.39 5.18
CA SER A 29 -12.59 -6.16 4.56
C SER A 29 -12.46 -5.54 3.17
N THR A 30 -13.37 -5.88 2.27
CA THR A 30 -13.57 -5.09 1.05
C THR A 30 -13.95 -3.66 1.44
N GLY A 31 -13.27 -2.67 0.88
CA GLY A 31 -13.45 -1.28 1.29
C GLY A 31 -12.51 -0.31 0.60
N THR A 32 -12.65 0.96 0.94
CA THR A 32 -11.78 2.03 0.43
C THR A 32 -10.66 2.28 1.43
N TYR A 33 -9.42 2.21 0.97
CA TYR A 33 -8.21 2.36 1.78
C TYR A 33 -7.35 3.50 1.25
N TRP A 34 -6.60 4.14 2.14
CA TRP A 34 -5.61 5.13 1.75
C TRP A 34 -4.30 4.43 1.37
N TYR A 35 -3.72 4.81 0.23
CA TYR A 35 -2.43 4.27 -0.23
C TYR A 35 -1.40 5.38 -0.39
N HIS A 36 -0.12 5.02 -0.18
CA HIS A 36 1.05 5.80 -0.56
C HIS A 36 1.97 4.91 -1.42
N ILE A 37 2.31 5.33 -2.63
CA ILE A 37 3.33 4.69 -3.48
C ILE A 37 4.38 5.74 -3.82
N ASN A 38 5.64 5.35 -3.77
CA ASN A 38 6.77 6.20 -4.18
C ASN A 38 7.87 5.36 -4.82
N TRP A 39 8.53 5.94 -5.82
CA TRP A 39 9.74 5.39 -6.42
C TRP A 39 10.55 6.52 -7.04
N THR A 40 11.81 6.21 -7.37
CA THR A 40 12.67 7.09 -8.15
C THR A 40 12.83 6.49 -9.53
N GLU A 41 12.48 7.24 -10.57
CA GLU A 41 12.66 6.80 -11.95
C GLU A 41 14.13 6.50 -12.24
N PRO A 42 14.46 5.41 -12.95
CA PRO A 42 15.83 5.06 -13.32
C PRO A 42 16.33 5.89 -14.52
N ASN A 43 15.98 7.18 -14.56
CA ASN A 43 16.44 8.14 -15.55
C ASN A 43 17.64 8.96 -15.03
N LYS A 44 18.33 9.70 -15.91
CA LYS A 44 19.50 10.51 -15.53
C LYS A 44 19.19 11.53 -14.42
N GLN A 45 17.97 12.04 -14.42
CA GLN A 45 17.49 13.06 -13.50
C GLN A 45 17.05 12.50 -12.14
N LYS A 46 17.00 11.16 -11.98
CA LYS A 46 16.50 10.47 -10.78
C LYS A 46 15.18 11.07 -10.28
N THR A 47 14.21 11.17 -11.18
CA THR A 47 12.95 11.87 -10.89
C THR A 47 12.19 11.16 -9.77
N PRO A 48 11.89 11.83 -8.64
CA PRO A 48 11.09 11.24 -7.58
C PRO A 48 9.61 11.27 -7.96
N VAL A 49 8.93 10.13 -7.85
CA VAL A 49 7.50 9.98 -8.08
C VAL A 49 6.82 9.61 -6.78
N LYS A 50 5.69 10.27 -6.50
CA LYS A 50 4.84 9.99 -5.34
C LYS A 50 3.36 10.09 -5.74
N TYR A 51 2.62 9.04 -5.43
CA TYR A 51 1.16 9.01 -5.55
C TYR A 51 0.52 8.64 -4.22
N THR A 52 -0.56 9.35 -3.90
CA THR A 52 -1.34 9.13 -2.68
C THR A 52 -2.80 9.30 -2.99
N GLY A 53 -3.65 8.50 -2.36
CA GLY A 53 -5.09 8.67 -2.50
C GLY A 53 -5.87 7.47 -2.00
N TRP A 54 -7.14 7.46 -2.36
CA TRP A 54 -8.05 6.37 -2.07
C TRP A 54 -7.97 5.28 -3.14
N ILE A 55 -7.97 4.02 -2.72
CA ILE A 55 -8.09 2.85 -3.59
C ILE A 55 -9.17 1.92 -3.06
N LEU A 56 -9.96 1.34 -3.97
CA LEU A 56 -10.90 0.29 -3.63
C LEU A 56 -10.18 -1.06 -3.59
N VAL A 57 -10.14 -1.68 -2.42
CA VAL A 57 -9.67 -3.07 -2.27
C VAL A 57 -10.88 -4.00 -2.28
N LYS A 58 -10.88 -4.94 -3.22
CA LYS A 58 -11.85 -6.04 -3.28
C LYS A 58 -11.16 -7.31 -2.81
N ASN A 59 -11.55 -7.80 -1.64
CA ASN A 59 -11.05 -9.05 -1.09
C ASN A 59 -12.26 -9.98 -0.89
N ILE A 60 -12.69 -10.57 -2.01
CA ILE A 60 -13.88 -11.41 -2.10
C ILE A 60 -13.41 -12.86 -2.22
N GLU A 61 -13.54 -13.57 -1.10
CA GLU A 61 -13.55 -15.03 -0.97
C GLU A 61 -14.34 -15.36 0.29
#